data_AF-A0A0P9DAD7-F1
#
_entry.id   AF-A0A0P9DAD7-F1
#
_cell.length_a   1.000
_cell.length_b   1.000
_cell.length_c   1.000
_cell.angle_alpha   90.00
_cell.angle_beta   90.00
_cell.angle_gamma   90.00
#
_symmetry.space_group_name_H-M   'P 1'
#
loop_
_entity.id
_entity.type
_entity.pdbx_description
1 polymer ?
#
loop_
_entity_poly.entity_id
_entity_poly.type
_entity_poly.pdbx_seq_one_letter_code
_entity_poly.pdbx_strand_id
1 'polypeptide(L)'
;MTLLLALPTIAALLYAAWHALHAEPEETMQGTGIVRLALLGLSASWLAWYTLLSVGVPRYLFPATFFGSMFVAALLDDITGGFAPGATLQRASLLLRGRLSWQTVATWLMLLTVPLMCAITLLTLNRYYLTNSNPTAQQTAAWLASAPLPGTVETYESELHFLLDRPYHYPPDQLHIQLNHRSLLHEDIAIDYDPLAADPDYLVVGQFARENHLYDPAIQRGDFRPVQTFGGYTVYVRAR
;
A
#
# COMPACT_ATOMS: atom_id res chain seq x y z
N MET A 1 -11.10 4.58 -3.75
CA MET A 1 -9.95 4.14 -4.57
C MET A 1 -9.68 2.64 -4.41
N THR A 2 -9.61 2.16 -3.17
CA THR A 2 -9.35 0.75 -2.83
C THR A 2 -10.26 -0.28 -3.48
N LEU A 3 -11.58 -0.07 -3.47
CA LEU A 3 -12.52 -1.00 -4.10
C LEU A 3 -12.28 -1.14 -5.61
N LEU A 4 -11.90 -0.04 -6.29
CA LEU A 4 -11.57 -0.05 -7.72
C LEU A 4 -10.40 -1.00 -8.01
N LEU A 5 -9.36 -0.98 -7.15
CA LEU A 5 -8.19 -1.84 -7.28
C LEU A 5 -8.49 -3.31 -6.99
N ALA A 6 -9.51 -3.59 -6.17
CA ALA A 6 -9.91 -4.95 -5.82
C ALA A 6 -10.87 -5.59 -6.85
N LEU A 7 -11.51 -4.82 -7.73
CA LEU A 7 -12.54 -5.32 -8.65
C LEU A 7 -12.10 -6.55 -9.49
N PRO A 8 -10.92 -6.57 -10.14
CA PRO A 8 -10.48 -7.74 -10.90
C PRO A 8 -10.32 -8.97 -10.01
N THR A 9 -9.80 -8.76 -8.78
CA THR A 9 -9.61 -9.83 -7.80
C THR A 9 -10.95 -10.38 -7.34
N ILE A 10 -11.94 -9.53 -7.05
CA ILE A 10 -13.29 -9.96 -6.67
C ILE A 10 -13.92 -10.82 -7.77
N ALA A 11 -13.90 -10.35 -9.02
CA ALA A 11 -14.47 -11.09 -10.14
C ALA A 11 -13.78 -12.46 -10.33
N ALA A 12 -12.45 -12.49 -10.22
CA ALA A 12 -11.67 -13.71 -10.35
C ALA A 12 -11.89 -14.69 -9.20
N LEU A 13 -12.05 -14.22 -7.96
CA LEU A 13 -12.37 -15.09 -6.82
C LEU A 13 -13.77 -15.69 -6.92
N LEU A 14 -14.75 -14.92 -7.40
CA LEU A 14 -16.10 -15.44 -7.66
C LEU A 14 -16.07 -16.51 -8.76
N TYR A 15 -15.31 -16.28 -9.83
CA TYR A 15 -15.08 -17.25 -10.89
C TYR A 15 -14.39 -18.53 -10.37
N ALA A 16 -13.32 -18.39 -9.59
CA ALA A 16 -12.59 -19.52 -9.01
C ALA A 16 -13.45 -20.31 -8.01
N ALA A 17 -14.25 -19.63 -7.18
CA ALA A 17 -15.19 -20.26 -6.28
C ALA A 17 -16.28 -21.02 -7.04
N TRP A 18 -16.82 -20.43 -8.11
CA TRP A 18 -17.79 -21.11 -8.98
C TRP A 18 -17.21 -22.40 -9.56
N HIS A 19 -15.98 -22.36 -10.10
CA HIS A 19 -15.31 -23.56 -10.61
C HIS A 19 -15.05 -24.59 -9.53
N ALA A 20 -14.60 -24.18 -8.35
CA ALA A 20 -14.36 -25.09 -7.24
C ALA A 20 -15.65 -25.80 -6.76
N LEU A 21 -16.79 -25.12 -6.79
CA LEU A 21 -18.09 -25.69 -6.41
C LEU A 21 -18.64 -26.69 -7.44
N HIS A 22 -18.20 -26.60 -8.70
CA HIS A 22 -18.63 -27.48 -9.79
C HIS A 22 -17.55 -28.49 -10.20
N ALA A 23 -16.40 -28.51 -9.53
CA ALA A 23 -15.34 -29.45 -9.81
C ALA A 23 -15.70 -30.84 -9.26
N GLU A 24 -15.28 -31.88 -9.97
CA GLU A 24 -15.44 -33.25 -9.49
C GLU A 24 -14.58 -33.46 -8.22
N PRO A 25 -15.03 -34.29 -7.25
CA PRO A 25 -14.28 -34.54 -6.03
C PRO A 25 -12.86 -35.06 -6.30
N GLU A 26 -12.69 -35.88 -7.35
CA GLU A 26 -11.39 -36.41 -7.76
C GLU A 26 -10.43 -35.33 -8.25
N GLU A 27 -10.90 -34.32 -8.99
CA GLU A 27 -10.08 -33.19 -9.45
C GLU A 27 -9.63 -32.35 -8.25
N THR A 28 -10.51 -32.19 -7.27
CA THR A 28 -10.27 -31.41 -6.05
C THR A 28 -9.22 -32.07 -5.15
N MET A 29 -9.25 -33.40 -5.05
CA MET A 29 -8.34 -34.19 -4.21
C MET A 29 -6.95 -34.40 -4.83
N GLN A 30 -6.74 -34.02 -6.09
CA GLN A 30 -5.40 -33.95 -6.69
C GLN A 30 -4.59 -32.79 -6.10
N GLY A 31 -3.26 -32.93 -6.09
CA GLY A 31 -2.37 -31.90 -5.51
C GLY A 31 -2.61 -30.49 -6.08
N THR A 32 -2.88 -30.38 -7.38
CA THR A 32 -3.22 -29.10 -8.02
C THR A 32 -4.54 -28.53 -7.53
N GLY A 33 -5.56 -29.36 -7.32
CA GLY A 33 -6.86 -28.97 -6.77
C GLY A 33 -6.73 -28.42 -5.35
N ILE A 34 -5.94 -29.09 -4.50
CA ILE A 34 -5.65 -28.65 -3.13
C ILE A 34 -4.95 -27.28 -3.13
N VAL A 35 -3.94 -27.08 -3.98
CA VAL A 35 -3.23 -25.79 -4.08
C VAL A 35 -4.16 -24.68 -4.55
N ARG A 36 -5.03 -24.95 -5.55
CA ARG A 36 -6.04 -23.97 -6.01
C ARG A 36 -6.99 -23.57 -4.90
N LEU A 37 -7.51 -24.53 -4.13
CA LEU A 37 -8.39 -24.26 -2.98
C LEU A 37 -7.67 -23.49 -1.87
N ALA A 38 -6.42 -23.83 -1.58
CA ALA A 38 -5.62 -23.12 -0.58
C ALA A 38 -5.39 -21.66 -0.99
N LEU A 39 -5.05 -21.40 -2.25
CA LEU A 39 -4.89 -20.05 -2.79
C LEU A 39 -6.20 -19.26 -2.82
N LEU A 40 -7.31 -19.92 -3.15
CA LEU A 40 -8.65 -19.33 -3.12
C LEU A 40 -9.00 -18.93 -1.68
N GLY A 41 -8.83 -19.84 -0.73
CA GLY A 41 -9.08 -19.61 0.69
C GLY A 41 -8.21 -18.48 1.24
N LEU A 42 -6.91 -18.48 0.95
CA LEU A 42 -5.99 -17.41 1.35
C LEU A 42 -6.42 -16.05 0.78
N SER A 43 -6.63 -15.97 -0.53
CA SER A 43 -6.96 -14.71 -1.20
C SER A 43 -8.33 -14.17 -0.76
N ALA A 44 -9.33 -15.05 -0.64
CA ALA A 44 -10.68 -14.67 -0.24
C ALA A 44 -10.76 -14.29 1.24
N SER A 45 -10.12 -15.04 2.14
CA SER A 45 -10.09 -14.71 3.57
C SER A 45 -9.33 -13.40 3.82
N TRP A 46 -8.22 -13.17 3.12
CA TRP A 46 -7.48 -11.91 3.22
C TRP A 46 -8.30 -10.73 2.71
N LEU A 47 -8.98 -10.89 1.57
CA LEU A 47 -9.85 -9.85 1.04
C LEU A 47 -11.03 -9.56 1.98
N ALA A 48 -11.64 -10.60 2.55
CA ALA A 48 -12.72 -10.46 3.52
C ALA A 48 -12.25 -9.72 4.79
N TRP A 49 -11.11 -10.10 5.35
CA TRP A 49 -10.49 -9.37 6.46
C TRP A 49 -10.20 -7.93 6.09
N TYR A 50 -9.62 -7.69 4.92
CA TYR A 50 -9.31 -6.35 4.44
C TYR A 50 -10.57 -5.46 4.37
N THR A 51 -11.64 -5.99 3.79
CA THR A 51 -12.90 -5.27 3.59
C THR A 51 -13.69 -5.06 4.87
N LEU A 52 -13.69 -6.02 5.79
CA LEU A 52 -14.58 -6.03 6.96
C LEU A 52 -13.90 -5.61 8.27
N LEU A 53 -12.58 -5.86 8.40
CA LEU A 53 -11.88 -5.79 9.68
C LEU A 53 -10.63 -4.91 9.65
N SER A 54 -10.12 -4.51 8.47
CA SER A 54 -8.93 -3.66 8.39
C SER A 54 -9.26 -2.16 8.49
N VAL A 55 -8.25 -1.38 8.86
CA VAL A 55 -8.26 0.10 8.84
C VAL A 55 -8.25 0.71 7.42
N GLY A 56 -8.41 -0.10 6.37
CA GLY A 56 -8.57 0.38 4.98
C GLY A 56 -7.30 0.94 4.33
N VAL A 57 -6.13 0.73 4.93
CA VAL A 57 -4.84 1.18 4.37
C VAL A 57 -4.51 0.37 3.10
N PRO A 58 -4.35 0.99 1.92
CA PRO A 58 -4.27 0.28 0.64
C PRO A 58 -3.19 -0.80 0.53
N ARG A 59 -2.06 -0.66 1.24
CA ARG A 59 -0.97 -1.66 1.22
C ARG A 59 -1.40 -3.04 1.71
N TYR A 60 -2.42 -3.11 2.58
CA TYR A 60 -2.93 -4.38 3.11
C TYR A 60 -3.78 -5.16 2.10
N LEU A 61 -4.15 -4.55 0.97
CA LEU A 61 -4.84 -5.24 -0.12
C LEU A 61 -3.90 -6.11 -0.96
N PHE A 62 -2.58 -5.85 -0.90
CA PHE A 62 -1.59 -6.49 -1.78
C PHE A 62 -1.60 -8.03 -1.73
N PRO A 63 -1.67 -8.71 -0.57
CA PRO A 63 -1.63 -10.17 -0.57
C PRO A 63 -2.85 -10.78 -1.29
N ALA A 64 -4.04 -10.23 -1.06
CA ALA A 64 -5.26 -10.69 -1.73
C ALA A 64 -5.18 -10.50 -3.26
N THR A 65 -4.68 -9.36 -3.73
CA THR A 65 -4.56 -9.09 -5.18
C THR A 65 -3.41 -9.84 -5.82
N PHE A 66 -2.30 -10.04 -5.11
CA PHE A 66 -1.14 -10.79 -5.60
C PHE A 66 -1.49 -12.25 -5.84
N PHE A 67 -2.01 -12.95 -4.84
CA PHE A 67 -2.44 -14.35 -5.00
C PHE A 67 -3.68 -14.46 -5.89
N GLY A 68 -4.62 -13.52 -5.77
CA GLY A 68 -5.81 -13.46 -6.61
C GLY A 68 -5.53 -13.23 -8.10
N SER A 69 -4.37 -12.66 -8.45
CA SER A 69 -3.98 -12.42 -9.85
C SER A 69 -3.86 -13.72 -10.66
N MET A 70 -3.57 -14.85 -10.02
CA MET A 70 -3.56 -16.16 -10.68
C MET A 70 -4.94 -16.55 -11.19
N PHE A 71 -5.99 -16.27 -10.41
CA PHE A 71 -7.38 -16.47 -10.84
C PHE A 71 -7.82 -15.44 -11.87
N VAL A 72 -7.28 -14.22 -11.83
CA VAL A 72 -7.51 -13.22 -12.89
C VAL A 72 -6.94 -13.74 -14.21
N ALA A 73 -5.72 -14.30 -14.19
CA ALA A 73 -5.12 -14.90 -15.38
C ALA A 73 -5.96 -16.07 -15.91
N ALA A 74 -6.43 -16.97 -15.05
CA ALA A 74 -7.31 -18.07 -15.45
C ALA A 74 -8.64 -17.58 -16.06
N LEU A 75 -9.27 -16.58 -15.43
CA LEU A 75 -10.48 -15.95 -15.96
C LEU A 75 -10.24 -15.32 -17.33
N LEU A 76 -9.10 -14.63 -17.51
CA LEU A 76 -8.73 -14.04 -18.80
C LEU A 76 -8.44 -15.11 -19.86
N ASP A 77 -7.78 -16.21 -19.49
CA ASP A 77 -7.52 -17.35 -20.38
C ASP A 77 -8.83 -17.89 -20.96
N ASP A 78 -9.84 -18.14 -20.12
CA ASP A 78 -11.15 -18.62 -20.55
C ASP A 78 -11.90 -17.61 -21.43
N ILE A 79 -11.93 -16.34 -21.03
CA ILE A 79 -12.62 -15.28 -21.77
C ILE A 79 -12.00 -15.10 -23.16
N THR A 80 -10.67 -15.15 -23.25
CA THR A 80 -9.92 -14.94 -24.49
C THR A 80 -9.74 -16.23 -25.31
N GLY A 81 -10.04 -17.39 -24.72
CA GLY A 81 -9.82 -18.71 -25.32
C GLY A 81 -8.34 -18.97 -25.53
N GLY A 82 -7.56 -18.95 -24.44
CA GLY A 82 -6.11 -19.18 -24.48
C GLY A 82 -5.30 -17.96 -24.90
N PHE A 83 -5.74 -16.75 -24.55
CA PHE A 83 -5.12 -15.48 -24.98
C PHE A 83 -5.03 -15.30 -26.49
N ALA A 84 -5.95 -15.90 -27.26
CA ALA A 84 -5.98 -15.81 -28.70
C ALA A 84 -6.61 -14.47 -29.16
N PRO A 85 -5.82 -13.48 -29.65
CA PRO A 85 -6.35 -12.15 -29.97
C PRO A 85 -7.35 -12.19 -31.13
N GLY A 86 -7.12 -13.03 -32.14
CA GLY A 86 -8.03 -13.19 -33.28
C GLY A 86 -9.41 -13.72 -32.85
N ALA A 87 -9.44 -14.76 -32.00
CA ALA A 87 -10.68 -15.33 -31.48
C ALA A 87 -11.41 -14.34 -30.55
N THR A 88 -10.65 -13.56 -29.78
CA THR A 88 -11.18 -12.50 -28.90
C THR A 88 -11.84 -11.39 -29.72
N LEU A 89 -11.18 -10.89 -30.77
CA LEU A 89 -11.73 -9.86 -31.65
C LEU A 89 -12.96 -10.37 -32.43
N GLN A 90 -12.91 -11.62 -32.90
CA GLN A 90 -14.06 -12.24 -33.55
C GLN A 90 -15.26 -12.32 -32.60
N ARG A 91 -15.06 -12.75 -31.35
CA ARG A 91 -16.11 -12.77 -30.32
C ARG A 91 -16.63 -11.39 -29.98
N ALA A 92 -15.75 -10.39 -29.86
CA ALA A 92 -16.16 -9.00 -29.63
C ALA A 92 -17.06 -8.47 -30.76
N SER A 93 -16.77 -8.84 -32.02
CA SER A 93 -17.57 -8.43 -33.18
C SER A 93 -19.01 -8.98 -33.16
N LEU A 94 -19.27 -10.08 -32.42
CA LEU A 94 -20.60 -10.67 -32.32
C LEU A 94 -21.60 -9.73 -31.63
N LEU A 95 -21.13 -8.89 -30.68
CA LEU A 95 -21.98 -7.91 -30.01
C LEU A 95 -22.51 -6.86 -31.00
N LEU A 96 -21.62 -6.37 -31.87
CA LEU A 96 -21.95 -5.40 -32.92
C LEU A 96 -22.93 -5.97 -33.95
N ARG A 97 -23.01 -7.30 -34.04
CA ARG A 97 -23.96 -8.04 -34.89
C ARG A 97 -25.24 -8.44 -34.15
N GLY A 98 -25.48 -7.91 -32.94
CA GLY A 98 -26.68 -8.17 -32.14
C GLY A 98 -26.72 -9.57 -31.50
N ARG A 99 -25.62 -10.33 -31.51
CA ARG A 99 -25.55 -11.65 -30.86
C ARG A 99 -25.01 -11.51 -29.45
N LEU A 100 -25.93 -11.38 -28.49
CA LEU A 100 -25.59 -11.29 -27.08
C LEU A 100 -25.35 -12.69 -26.50
N SER A 101 -24.18 -12.88 -25.89
CA SER A 101 -23.87 -14.02 -25.04
C SER A 101 -23.08 -13.55 -23.83
N TRP A 102 -23.09 -14.32 -22.74
CA TRP A 102 -22.26 -14.01 -21.57
C TRP A 102 -20.78 -13.87 -21.94
N GLN A 103 -20.28 -14.74 -22.82
CA GLN A 103 -18.89 -14.69 -23.31
C GLN A 103 -18.59 -13.41 -24.07
N THR A 104 -19.54 -12.92 -24.89
CA THR A 104 -19.42 -11.67 -25.61
C THR A 104 -19.38 -10.47 -24.65
N VAL A 105 -20.27 -10.44 -23.64
CA VAL A 105 -20.28 -9.38 -22.61
C VAL A 105 -18.98 -9.40 -21.80
N ALA A 106 -18.53 -10.58 -21.36
CA ALA A 106 -17.28 -10.75 -20.62
C ALA A 106 -16.06 -10.30 -21.46
N THR A 107 -16.04 -10.62 -22.75
CA THR A 107 -14.99 -10.16 -23.68
C THR A 107 -14.94 -8.64 -23.76
N TRP A 108 -16.08 -7.96 -23.89
CA TRP A 108 -16.14 -6.50 -23.93
C TRP A 108 -15.74 -5.85 -22.61
N LEU A 109 -16.22 -6.39 -21.48
CA LEU A 109 -15.80 -5.93 -20.15
C LEU A 109 -14.29 -6.06 -19.98
N MET A 110 -13.69 -7.17 -20.41
CA MET A 110 -12.24 -7.36 -20.40
C MET A 110 -11.52 -6.33 -21.29
N LEU A 111 -11.97 -6.14 -22.54
CA LEU A 111 -11.37 -5.19 -23.47
C LEU A 111 -11.45 -3.73 -22.98
N LEU A 112 -12.38 -3.40 -22.09
CA LEU A 112 -12.46 -2.09 -21.45
C LEU A 112 -11.62 -2.02 -20.17
N THR A 113 -11.72 -3.03 -19.32
CA THR A 113 -11.11 -3.03 -17.98
C THR A 113 -9.61 -3.24 -18.02
N VAL A 114 -9.09 -4.15 -18.85
CA VAL A 114 -7.65 -4.44 -18.91
C VAL A 114 -6.85 -3.21 -19.37
N PRO A 115 -7.17 -2.54 -20.50
CA PRO A 115 -6.45 -1.34 -20.90
C PRO A 115 -6.56 -0.21 -19.87
N LEU A 116 -7.73 -0.04 -19.24
CA LEU A 116 -7.91 0.95 -18.18
C LEU A 116 -7.01 0.66 -16.96
N MET A 117 -6.96 -0.59 -16.50
CA MET A 117 -6.09 -0.99 -15.38
C MET A 117 -4.60 -0.85 -15.74
N CYS A 118 -4.22 -1.20 -16.96
CA CYS A 118 -2.86 -0.96 -17.47
C CYS A 118 -2.53 0.54 -17.47
N ALA A 119 -3.44 1.39 -17.95
CA ALA A 119 -3.26 2.84 -17.95
C ALA A 119 -3.13 3.39 -16.53
N ILE A 120 -4.00 2.99 -15.60
CA ILE A 120 -3.91 3.39 -14.18
C ILE A 120 -2.58 2.94 -13.56
N THR A 121 -2.14 1.71 -13.86
CA THR A 121 -0.87 1.16 -13.37
C THR A 121 0.30 1.98 -13.90
N LEU A 122 0.35 2.24 -15.21
CA LEU A 122 1.41 3.04 -15.84
C LEU A 122 1.43 4.47 -15.32
N LEU A 123 0.28 5.11 -15.16
CA LEU A 123 0.17 6.44 -14.58
C LEU A 123 0.63 6.47 -13.11
N THR A 124 0.35 5.42 -12.35
CA THR A 124 0.79 5.27 -10.96
C THR A 124 2.31 5.06 -10.90
N LEU A 125 2.87 4.19 -11.73
CA LEU A 125 4.31 3.96 -11.83
C LEU A 125 5.04 5.24 -12.25
N ASN A 126 4.52 5.93 -13.26
CA ASN A 126 5.06 7.21 -13.70
C ASN A 126 5.04 8.22 -12.56
N ARG A 127 3.86 8.42 -11.94
CA ARG A 127 3.67 9.38 -10.85
C ARG A 127 4.64 9.13 -9.70
N TYR A 128 4.76 7.90 -9.22
CA TYR A 128 5.46 7.58 -7.96
C TYR A 128 6.93 7.16 -8.11
N TYR A 129 7.37 6.71 -9.29
CA TYR A 129 8.75 6.25 -9.50
C TYR A 129 9.53 7.06 -10.52
N LEU A 130 8.87 7.54 -11.59
CA LEU A 130 9.57 8.25 -12.67
C LEU A 130 9.55 9.77 -12.48
N THR A 131 8.43 10.32 -12.02
CA THR A 131 8.26 11.77 -11.85
C THR A 131 8.29 12.22 -10.40
N ASN A 132 8.24 11.29 -9.43
CA ASN A 132 8.35 11.63 -8.01
C ASN A 132 9.82 11.79 -7.61
N SER A 133 10.41 12.91 -7.99
CA SER A 133 11.75 13.29 -7.56
C SER A 133 11.69 14.16 -6.30
N ASN A 134 10.89 13.78 -5.29
CA ASN A 134 10.87 14.54 -4.04
C ASN A 134 12.20 14.30 -3.27
N PRO A 135 13.12 15.28 -3.24
CA PRO A 135 14.44 15.07 -2.66
C PRO A 135 14.49 15.50 -1.19
N THR A 136 13.35 15.77 -0.54
CA THR A 136 13.32 16.47 0.75
C THR A 136 13.95 15.66 1.88
N ALA A 137 13.82 14.32 1.85
CA ALA A 137 14.49 13.46 2.83
C ALA A 137 16.02 13.51 2.64
N GLN A 138 16.49 13.46 1.39
CA GLN A 138 17.90 13.56 1.02
C GLN A 138 18.47 14.94 1.38
N GLN A 139 17.73 16.02 1.13
CA GLN A 139 18.10 17.37 1.51
C GLN A 139 18.19 17.54 3.03
N THR A 140 17.22 16.96 3.76
CA THR A 140 17.22 16.95 5.22
C THR A 140 18.44 16.22 5.77
N ALA A 141 18.75 15.03 5.25
CA ALA A 141 19.91 14.25 5.65
C ALA A 141 21.24 14.93 5.27
N ALA A 142 21.32 15.56 4.10
CA ALA A 142 22.51 16.31 3.67
C ALA A 142 22.76 17.55 4.53
N TRP A 143 21.69 18.28 4.88
CA TRP A 143 21.78 19.37 5.85
C TRP A 143 22.21 18.85 7.22
N LEU A 144 21.56 17.76 7.68
CA LEU A 144 22.03 16.78 8.66
C LEU A 144 23.56 16.73 8.71
N ALA A 145 24.16 16.08 7.72
CA ALA A 145 25.59 15.81 7.61
C ALA A 145 26.50 17.05 7.78
N SER A 146 26.04 18.24 7.37
CA SER A 146 26.80 19.49 7.46
C SER A 146 26.48 20.33 8.70
N ALA A 147 25.51 19.92 9.51
CA ALA A 147 25.07 20.67 10.67
C ALA A 147 26.17 20.71 11.77
N PRO A 148 26.30 21.83 12.50
CA PRO A 148 27.45 22.09 13.36
C PRO A 148 27.54 21.18 14.59
N LEU A 149 26.42 20.64 15.08
CA LEU A 149 26.44 19.69 16.17
C LEU A 149 26.56 18.25 15.59
N PRO A 150 27.53 17.45 16.05
CA PRO A 150 27.69 16.07 15.61
C PRO A 150 26.74 15.08 16.32
N GLY A 151 25.71 15.62 16.99
CA GLY A 151 24.89 14.91 17.94
C GLY A 151 23.83 13.96 17.38
N THR A 152 23.17 13.27 18.30
CA THR A 152 22.08 12.34 18.01
C THR A 152 20.86 13.06 17.45
N VAL A 153 20.23 12.45 16.44
CA VAL A 153 18.96 12.91 15.87
C VAL A 153 17.80 12.10 16.43
N GLU A 154 16.85 12.76 17.06
CA GLU A 154 15.54 12.20 17.39
C GLU A 154 14.61 12.31 16.18
N THR A 155 14.04 11.19 15.73
CA THR A 155 13.03 11.23 14.65
C THR A 155 12.17 9.97 14.61
N TYR A 156 10.92 10.13 14.15
CA TYR A 156 10.04 9.00 13.82
C TYR A 156 10.09 8.66 12.31
N GLU A 157 10.81 9.45 11.51
CA GLU A 157 10.80 9.32 10.06
C GLU A 157 11.83 8.27 9.61
N SER A 158 11.40 7.01 9.58
CA SER A 158 12.26 5.83 9.36
C SER A 158 13.09 5.89 8.06
N GLU A 159 12.61 6.57 7.03
CA GLU A 159 13.31 6.76 5.77
C GLU A 159 14.61 7.57 5.93
N LEU A 160 14.69 8.47 6.93
CA LEU A 160 15.90 9.23 7.23
C LEU A 160 17.01 8.31 7.76
N HIS A 161 16.68 7.21 8.42
CA HIS A 161 17.71 6.31 8.99
C HIS A 161 18.60 5.67 7.92
N PHE A 162 18.09 5.51 6.70
CA PHE A 162 18.87 5.03 5.57
C PHE A 162 19.79 6.10 4.96
N LEU A 163 19.52 7.37 5.26
CA LEU A 163 20.19 8.53 4.65
C LEU A 163 21.13 9.25 5.62
N LEU A 164 20.87 9.15 6.93
CA LEU A 164 21.64 9.81 7.97
C LEU A 164 22.99 9.14 8.16
N ASP A 165 24.05 9.96 8.07
CA ASP A 165 25.41 9.58 8.44
C ASP A 165 25.76 10.10 9.84
N ARG A 166 24.90 9.78 10.82
CA ARG A 166 25.06 10.16 12.24
C ARG A 166 24.17 9.31 13.15
N PRO A 167 24.46 9.27 14.46
CA PRO A 167 23.60 8.59 15.43
C PRO A 167 22.17 9.12 15.37
N TYR A 168 21.21 8.21 15.46
CA TYR A 168 19.80 8.53 15.54
C TYR A 168 19.16 7.70 16.66
N HIS A 169 18.06 8.22 17.18
CA HIS A 169 17.19 7.51 18.10
C HIS A 169 15.80 7.41 17.46
N TYR A 170 15.27 6.20 17.46
CA TYR A 170 13.92 5.91 17.02
C TYR A 170 13.05 5.63 18.22
N PRO A 171 11.82 6.20 18.28
CA PRO A 171 10.93 5.92 19.38
C PRO A 171 10.57 4.43 19.51
N PRO A 172 10.27 3.93 20.73
CA PRO A 172 9.96 2.51 20.94
C PRO A 172 8.74 2.02 20.14
N ASP A 173 8.73 0.76 19.71
CA ASP A 173 7.66 0.18 18.88
C ASP A 173 6.26 0.29 19.50
N GLN A 174 6.15 0.25 20.84
CA GLN A 174 4.88 0.41 21.54
C GLN A 174 4.21 1.77 21.26
N LEU A 175 5.02 2.79 20.98
CA LEU A 175 4.54 4.10 20.56
C LEU A 175 3.80 4.02 19.23
N HIS A 176 4.25 3.18 18.29
CA HIS A 176 3.56 3.02 17.01
C HIS A 176 2.13 2.50 17.19
N ILE A 177 1.92 1.58 18.14
CA ILE A 177 0.58 1.08 18.47
C ILE A 177 -0.31 2.24 18.94
N GLN A 178 0.18 3.06 19.86
CA GLN A 178 -0.53 4.24 20.33
C GLN A 178 -0.85 5.22 19.17
N LEU A 179 0.15 5.54 18.36
CA LEU A 179 -0.04 6.41 17.19
C LEU A 179 -1.08 5.86 16.21
N ASN A 180 -1.18 4.53 16.05
CA ASN A 180 -2.23 3.90 15.25
C ASN A 180 -3.62 4.05 15.88
N HIS A 181 -3.77 3.91 17.20
CA HIS A 181 -5.04 4.19 17.89
C HIS A 181 -5.51 5.63 17.65
N ARG A 182 -4.58 6.60 17.72
CA ARG A 182 -4.89 8.02 17.46
C ARG A 182 -5.24 8.29 15.99
N SER A 183 -4.35 7.92 15.06
CA SER A 183 -4.49 8.30 13.65
C SER A 183 -5.46 7.44 12.85
N LEU A 184 -5.58 6.14 13.17
CA LEU A 184 -6.37 5.20 12.38
C LEU A 184 -7.70 4.84 13.03
N LEU A 185 -7.77 4.83 14.37
CA LEU A 185 -9.01 4.55 15.11
C LEU A 185 -9.69 5.82 15.64
N HIS A 186 -9.06 6.99 15.48
CA HIS A 186 -9.54 8.29 15.95
C HIS A 186 -9.81 8.33 17.46
N GLU A 187 -9.02 7.56 18.23
CA GLU A 187 -9.10 7.55 19.67
C GLU A 187 -8.27 8.70 20.28
N ASP A 188 -8.86 9.39 21.25
CA ASP A 188 -8.15 10.42 22.01
C ASP A 188 -7.31 9.78 23.12
N ILE A 189 -6.15 9.27 22.72
CA ILE A 189 -5.19 8.67 23.64
C ILE A 189 -4.09 9.68 23.99
N ALA A 190 -3.75 9.80 25.27
CA ALA A 190 -2.54 10.54 25.67
C ALA A 190 -1.31 9.68 25.37
N ILE A 191 -0.31 10.27 24.70
CA ILE A 191 0.96 9.63 24.40
C ILE A 191 2.00 10.21 25.34
N ASP A 192 2.41 9.41 26.32
CA ASP A 192 3.47 9.75 27.26
C ASP A 192 4.81 9.29 26.68
N TYR A 193 5.39 10.15 25.84
CA TYR A 193 6.68 9.93 25.22
C TYR A 193 7.60 11.11 25.51
N ASP A 194 8.80 10.82 26.02
CA ASP A 194 9.84 11.82 26.24
C ASP A 194 10.87 11.80 25.10
N PRO A 195 10.83 12.74 24.15
CA PRO A 195 11.81 12.82 23.08
C PRO A 195 13.20 13.27 23.57
N LEU A 196 13.34 13.67 24.83
CA LEU A 196 14.63 14.05 25.42
C LEU A 196 15.36 12.86 26.06
N ALA A 197 14.73 11.69 26.18
CA ALA A 197 15.28 10.53 26.86
C ALA A 197 16.63 10.06 26.28
N ALA A 198 16.82 10.25 24.97
CA ALA A 198 18.06 9.93 24.25
C ALA A 198 19.08 11.08 24.18
N ASP A 199 18.84 12.17 24.91
CA ASP A 199 19.66 13.40 24.90
C ASP A 199 19.96 13.95 23.50
N PRO A 200 18.98 14.05 22.57
CA PRO A 200 19.26 14.42 21.18
C PRO A 200 19.74 15.88 21.06
N ASP A 201 20.51 16.17 20.02
CA ASP A 201 20.89 17.54 19.66
C ASP A 201 19.98 18.12 18.58
N TYR A 202 19.41 17.25 17.75
CA TYR A 202 18.43 17.61 16.75
C TYR A 202 17.16 16.77 16.88
N LEU A 203 16.03 17.38 16.55
CA LEU A 203 14.76 16.72 16.34
C LEU A 203 14.34 16.93 14.89
N VAL A 204 13.96 15.87 14.19
CA VAL A 204 13.40 15.97 12.84
C VAL A 204 11.96 15.48 12.84
N VAL A 205 11.05 16.37 12.45
CA VAL A 205 9.61 16.10 12.38
C VAL A 205 9.17 16.08 10.92
N GLY A 206 8.78 14.91 10.42
CA GLY A 206 8.19 14.74 9.09
C GLY A 206 6.66 14.71 9.16
N GLN A 207 6.04 14.15 8.13
CA GLN A 207 4.58 14.17 7.99
C GLN A 207 3.90 13.32 9.07
N PHE A 208 4.36 12.10 9.31
CA PHE A 208 3.68 11.17 10.20
C PHE A 208 3.74 11.65 11.66
N ALA A 209 4.92 12.06 12.12
CA ALA A 209 5.07 12.59 13.47
C ALA A 209 4.26 13.88 13.70
N ARG A 210 4.18 14.75 12.68
CA ARG A 210 3.42 16.00 12.73
C ARG A 210 1.92 15.75 12.80
N GLU A 211 1.38 14.90 11.92
CA GLU A 211 -0.04 14.58 11.89
C GLU A 211 -0.52 13.88 13.17
N ASN A 212 0.39 13.20 13.86
CA ASN A 212 0.10 12.59 15.15
C ASN A 212 0.43 13.47 16.36
N HIS A 213 0.91 14.70 16.17
CA HIS A 213 1.32 15.59 17.27
C HIS A 213 2.31 14.95 18.24
N LEU A 214 3.22 14.10 17.73
CA LEU A 214 4.08 13.28 18.58
C LEU A 214 5.04 14.13 19.41
N TYR A 215 5.64 15.16 18.80
CA TYR A 215 6.67 15.99 19.43
C TYR A 215 6.15 17.34 19.93
N ASP A 216 4.86 17.62 19.74
CA ASP A 216 4.23 18.90 20.09
C ASP A 216 4.47 19.30 21.56
N PRO A 217 4.35 18.39 22.56
CA PRO A 217 4.61 18.76 23.95
C PRO A 217 6.02 19.31 24.19
N ALA A 218 7.05 18.69 23.61
CA ALA A 218 8.43 19.13 23.76
C ALA A 218 8.71 20.44 23.01
N ILE A 219 8.15 20.60 21.81
CA ILE A 219 8.28 21.83 21.03
C ILE A 219 7.60 23.00 21.74
N GLN A 220 6.39 22.79 22.29
CA GLN A 220 5.63 23.83 23.00
C GLN A 220 6.27 24.25 24.32
N ARG A 221 6.92 23.32 25.03
CA ARG A 221 7.73 23.66 26.22
C ARG A 221 8.98 24.48 25.89
N GLY A 222 9.38 24.53 24.63
CA GLY A 222 10.56 25.23 24.17
C GLY A 222 11.83 24.40 24.20
N ASP A 223 11.73 23.08 24.38
CA ASP A 223 12.87 22.15 24.40
C ASP A 223 13.60 22.10 23.04
N PHE A 224 12.91 22.47 21.97
CA PHE A 224 13.40 22.46 20.59
C PHE A 224 13.03 23.75 19.85
N ARG A 225 13.97 24.28 19.07
CA ARG A 225 13.79 25.49 18.23
C ARG A 225 13.97 25.15 16.76
N PRO A 226 13.05 25.56 15.87
CA PRO A 226 13.15 25.26 14.45
C PRO A 226 14.36 25.98 13.86
N VAL A 227 15.13 25.28 13.02
CA VAL A 227 16.33 25.82 12.36
C VAL A 227 16.26 25.71 10.85
N GLN A 228 15.55 24.73 10.31
CA GLN A 228 15.44 24.54 8.87
C GLN A 228 14.18 23.75 8.48
N THR A 229 13.66 23.96 7.27
CA THR A 229 12.53 23.19 6.72
C THR A 229 12.83 22.76 5.29
N PHE A 230 12.52 21.50 4.97
CA PHE A 230 12.67 20.91 3.65
C PHE A 230 11.38 20.19 3.27
N GLY A 231 10.52 20.85 2.50
CA GLY A 231 9.22 20.33 2.12
C GLY A 231 8.43 19.85 3.34
N GLY A 232 8.23 18.53 3.45
CA GLY A 232 7.48 17.91 4.55
C GLY A 232 8.24 17.77 5.87
N TYR A 233 9.54 18.10 5.95
CA TYR A 233 10.36 17.96 7.17
C TYR A 233 10.69 19.31 7.80
N THR A 234 10.64 19.36 9.12
CA THR A 234 11.17 20.48 9.91
C THR A 234 12.25 19.95 10.84
N VAL A 235 13.42 20.59 10.78
CA VAL A 235 14.55 20.30 11.65
C VAL A 235 14.56 21.32 12.77
N TYR A 236 14.68 20.81 13.99
CA TYR A 236 14.82 21.59 15.20
C TYR A 236 16.16 21.30 15.86
N VAL A 237 16.75 22.32 16.49
CA VAL A 237 17.89 22.17 17.39
C VAL A 237 17.40 22.20 18.83
N ARG A 238 18.02 21.42 19.71
CA ARG A 238 17.69 21.45 21.13
C ARG A 238 18.03 22.80 21.75
N ALA A 239 17.09 23.36 22.51
CA ALA A 239 17.33 24.51 23.36
C ALA A 239 17.95 24.02 24.68
N ARG A 240 19.19 24.41 24.93
CA ARG A 240 19.87 24.21 26.21
C ARG A 240 19.98 25.54 26.96
#